data_AF-V5EVJ9-F1
#
_entry.id   AF-V5EVJ9-F1
#
_cell.length_a   1.000
_cell.length_b   1.000
_cell.length_c   1.000
_cell.angle_alpha   90.00
_cell.angle_beta   90.00
_cell.angle_gamma   90.00
#
_symmetry.space_group_name_H-M   'P 1'
#
loop_
_entity.id
_entity.type
_entity.pdbx_description
1 polymer ?
#
loop_
_entity_poly.entity_id
_entity_poly.type
_entity_poly.pdbx_seq_one_letter_code
_entity_poly.pdbx_strand_id
1 'polypeptide(L)'
;MCYDTYMFTKTPWPFKLKYFFANPDVDCGPFESHHPHVPFVPHMKGIEVVHGINFWRQRDPGFAAAIDLMAPTLREWIDRPGVTWSEDHFERDETPKDVGKDLVFPRLLKLNGVWSEVWTRCEFPALQELTYNALRTRFTTTQLAKDQPVNVISRSPSLKRLDILLPLLDSATKKIMWAIAELQHLKELNLWFRYTGGLTLKGLVEFQMDGDDSQTPVRVILPKLHTLGIFIKVSSLSTESFFVHDLCQFLCHRFFLLQGCSRDEAKKRAEAALYLYERTSQRQNKPSRKKHSTEGVALASESAYKGEFETRDDVTRERFTPVLPLLVSNPSKKPGKEKMICMPNPLLDQLVGNYAELDIDPEFVTIPKRMS
;
A
#
# COMPACT_ATOMS: atom_id res chain seq x y z
N MET A 1 -7.50 17.36 39.19
CA MET A 1 -6.13 17.56 39.67
C MET A 1 -5.20 16.99 38.62
N CYS A 2 -4.59 17.84 37.79
CA CYS A 2 -3.56 17.42 36.85
C CYS A 2 -2.27 17.20 37.63
N TYR A 3 -1.74 15.98 37.61
CA TYR A 3 -0.37 15.75 38.03
C TYR A 3 0.54 16.20 36.89
N ASP A 4 1.16 17.37 37.05
CA ASP A 4 2.35 17.81 36.31
C ASP A 4 3.54 16.89 36.70
N THR A 5 3.48 15.63 36.27
CA THR A 5 4.58 14.67 36.41
C THR A 5 5.42 14.76 35.14
N TYR A 6 6.35 15.71 35.12
CA TYR A 6 7.32 15.84 34.03
C TYR A 6 8.25 14.62 34.01
N MET A 7 8.18 13.80 32.96
CA MET A 7 8.99 12.58 32.86
C MET A 7 10.47 12.83 32.51
N PHE A 8 10.82 13.99 31.96
CA PHE A 8 12.16 14.29 31.44
C PHE A 8 12.81 15.49 32.12
N THR A 9 14.11 15.40 32.40
CA THR A 9 14.95 16.46 32.99
C THR A 9 15.71 17.22 31.90
N LYS A 10 16.05 18.50 32.11
CA LYS A 10 16.86 19.28 31.13
C LYS A 10 18.26 18.70 30.94
N THR A 11 18.79 18.04 31.95
CA THR A 11 20.08 17.35 31.88
C THR A 11 19.92 16.02 31.13
N PRO A 12 20.77 15.73 30.13
CA PRO A 12 20.84 14.41 29.52
C PRO A 12 21.01 13.34 30.60
N TRP A 13 20.30 12.23 30.48
CA TRP A 13 20.45 11.14 31.43
C TRP A 13 21.88 10.57 31.39
N PRO A 14 22.43 10.12 32.53
CA PRO A 14 23.77 9.54 32.58
C PRO A 14 23.85 8.16 31.89
N PHE A 15 22.71 7.67 31.40
CA PHE A 15 22.57 6.41 30.66
C PHE A 15 21.93 6.66 29.30
N LYS A 16 22.27 5.80 28.33
CA LYS A 16 21.75 5.86 26.96
C LYS A 16 20.40 5.14 26.89
N LEU A 17 19.33 5.84 26.53
CA LEU A 17 18.05 5.21 26.23
C LEU A 17 18.14 4.51 24.87
N LYS A 18 17.86 3.20 24.84
CA LYS A 18 17.81 2.42 23.59
C LYS A 18 16.39 2.23 23.07
N TYR A 19 15.43 2.14 23.98
CA TYR A 19 14.04 1.85 23.66
C TYR A 19 13.16 2.87 24.36
N PHE A 20 12.23 3.46 23.62
CA PHE A 20 11.23 4.38 24.12
C PHE A 20 9.84 3.82 23.80
N PHE A 21 9.04 3.58 24.83
CA PHE A 21 7.66 3.14 24.72
C PHE A 21 6.78 4.08 25.52
N ALA A 22 5.84 4.71 24.85
CA ALA A 22 4.85 5.58 25.47
C ALA A 22 3.43 5.11 25.13
N ASN A 23 2.47 5.52 25.97
CA ASN A 23 1.09 5.54 25.55
C ASN A 23 0.90 6.82 24.70
N PRO A 24 0.47 6.74 23.43
CA PRO A 24 0.27 7.91 22.58
C PRO A 24 -0.89 8.81 23.00
N ASP A 25 -1.72 8.39 23.95
CA ASP A 25 -2.70 9.25 24.62
C ASP A 25 -2.08 10.07 25.77
N VAL A 26 -0.84 9.76 26.15
CA VAL A 26 -0.08 10.47 27.20
C VAL A 26 0.95 11.38 26.55
N ASP A 27 0.87 12.66 26.88
CA ASP A 27 1.84 13.64 26.39
C ASP A 27 3.21 13.43 27.05
N CYS A 28 4.23 13.19 26.23
CA CYS A 28 5.62 13.02 26.68
C CYS A 28 6.41 14.35 26.75
N GLY A 29 5.73 15.48 26.50
CA GLY A 29 6.32 16.81 26.42
C GLY A 29 6.68 17.23 24.99
N PRO A 30 6.89 18.54 24.73
CA PRO A 30 7.22 19.04 23.41
C PRO A 30 8.67 18.75 23.00
N PHE A 31 8.93 18.68 21.69
CA PHE A 31 10.30 18.58 21.18
C PHE A 31 11.12 19.87 21.41
N GLU A 32 10.50 21.04 21.33
CA GLU A 32 11.14 22.34 21.58
C GLU A 32 10.48 23.14 22.71
N SER A 33 11.28 23.94 23.42
CA SER A 33 10.83 24.75 24.57
C SER A 33 10.36 26.13 24.12
N HIS A 34 9.06 26.29 23.82
CA HIS A 34 8.43 27.61 23.72
C HIS A 34 7.50 27.92 24.91
N HIS A 35 7.38 26.98 25.85
CA HIS A 35 6.69 27.07 27.14
C HIS A 35 7.61 26.45 28.23
N PRO A 36 7.34 26.52 29.55
CA PRO A 36 8.27 26.09 30.60
C PRO A 36 8.53 24.57 30.65
N HIS A 37 8.12 23.82 29.62
CA HIS A 37 8.30 22.39 29.48
C HIS A 37 9.76 22.03 29.12
N VAL A 38 10.20 20.85 29.57
CA VAL A 38 11.52 20.30 29.29
C VAL A 38 11.52 19.67 27.89
N PRO A 39 12.46 20.04 26.99
CA PRO A 39 12.48 19.50 25.64
C PRO A 39 12.87 18.01 25.64
N PHE A 40 12.15 17.22 24.85
CA PHE A 40 12.39 15.78 24.70
C PHE A 40 13.62 15.46 23.82
N VAL A 41 13.99 16.38 22.91
CA VAL A 41 15.08 16.21 21.90
C VAL A 41 16.42 15.71 22.47
N PRO A 42 16.97 16.23 23.58
CA PRO A 42 18.28 15.80 24.09
C PRO A 42 18.34 14.32 24.49
N HIS A 43 17.19 13.73 24.83
CA HIS A 43 17.08 12.33 25.25
C HIS A 43 16.90 11.34 24.09
N MET A 44 16.70 11.86 22.87
CA MET A 44 16.48 11.06 21.66
C MET A 44 17.79 10.50 21.08
N LYS A 45 18.93 11.06 21.47
CA LYS A 45 20.22 10.66 20.92
C LYS A 45 20.50 9.18 21.19
N GLY A 46 20.64 8.42 20.11
CA GLY A 46 21.06 7.04 20.17
C GLY A 46 19.95 6.03 20.50
N ILE A 47 18.70 6.46 20.50
CA ILE A 47 17.54 5.56 20.55
C ILE A 47 17.53 4.67 19.31
N GLU A 48 17.16 3.40 19.52
CA GLU A 48 17.01 2.40 18.47
C GLU A 48 15.54 2.11 18.18
N VAL A 49 14.64 2.23 19.17
CA VAL A 49 13.21 1.91 19.02
C VAL A 49 12.36 2.98 19.65
N VAL A 50 11.40 3.50 18.90
CA VAL A 50 10.44 4.52 19.34
C VAL A 50 9.02 4.04 19.08
N HIS A 51 8.25 3.84 20.15
CA HIS A 51 6.86 3.43 20.09
C HIS A 51 5.99 4.41 20.87
N GLY A 52 4.84 4.80 20.33
CA GLY A 52 3.85 5.56 21.09
C GLY A 52 4.00 7.08 21.03
N ILE A 53 4.73 7.63 20.05
CA ILE A 53 4.77 9.08 19.83
C ILE A 53 3.55 9.48 19.01
N ASN A 54 2.73 10.35 19.58
CA ASN A 54 1.53 10.86 18.92
C ASN A 54 1.88 11.64 17.64
N PHE A 55 1.10 11.46 16.58
CA PHE A 55 1.33 12.09 15.27
C PHE A 55 1.41 13.62 15.33
N TRP A 56 0.68 14.28 16.26
CA TRP A 56 0.76 15.74 16.44
C TRP A 56 2.17 16.20 16.76
N ARG A 57 2.96 15.39 17.48
CA ARG A 57 4.33 15.70 17.87
C ARG A 57 5.29 15.69 16.68
N GLN A 58 4.95 14.98 15.60
CA GLN A 58 5.76 15.05 14.37
C GLN A 58 5.64 16.39 13.63
N ARG A 59 4.75 17.28 14.10
CA ARG A 59 4.61 18.67 13.63
C ARG A 59 5.44 19.67 14.44
N ASP A 60 5.94 19.29 15.61
CA ASP A 60 6.73 20.19 16.44
C ASP A 60 8.01 20.60 15.67
N PRO A 61 8.43 21.88 15.70
CA PRO A 61 9.63 22.34 15.00
C PRO A 61 10.89 21.55 15.36
N GLY A 62 11.00 21.13 16.63
CA GLY A 62 12.09 20.31 17.14
C GLY A 62 12.09 18.85 16.68
N PHE A 63 11.05 18.38 15.99
CA PHE A 63 10.95 17.01 15.50
C PHE A 63 12.10 16.68 14.55
N ALA A 64 12.40 17.58 13.61
CA ALA A 64 13.50 17.40 12.66
C ALA A 64 14.85 17.20 13.38
N ALA A 65 15.11 18.00 14.41
CA ALA A 65 16.32 17.88 15.22
C ALA A 65 16.38 16.55 16.00
N ALA A 66 15.24 16.09 16.55
CA ALA A 66 15.17 14.77 17.18
C ALA A 66 15.45 13.64 16.18
N ILE A 67 14.84 13.70 14.99
CA ILE A 67 14.99 12.70 13.94
C ILE A 67 16.45 12.61 13.46
N ASP A 68 17.15 13.73 13.27
CA ASP A 68 18.57 13.77 12.92
C ASP A 68 19.45 13.07 13.97
N LEU A 69 19.20 13.33 15.26
CA LEU A 69 19.92 12.68 16.38
C LEU A 69 19.72 11.16 16.45
N MET A 70 18.59 10.66 15.95
CA MET A 70 18.26 9.23 15.95
C MET A 70 18.69 8.52 14.67
N ALA A 71 18.86 9.23 13.55
CA ALA A 71 19.07 8.64 12.23
C ALA A 71 20.16 7.55 12.17
N PRO A 72 21.34 7.68 12.81
CA PRO A 72 22.38 6.66 12.77
C PRO A 72 22.02 5.36 13.50
N THR A 73 21.10 5.40 14.47
CA THR A 73 20.81 4.27 15.38
C THR A 73 19.39 3.72 15.27
N LEU A 74 18.45 4.51 14.76
CA LEU A 74 17.04 4.15 14.73
C LEU A 74 16.81 2.88 13.90
N ARG A 75 16.09 1.92 14.49
CA ARG A 75 15.72 0.63 13.92
C ARG A 75 14.22 0.51 13.73
N GLU A 76 13.43 1.05 14.66
CA GLU A 76 11.97 0.97 14.59
C GLU A 76 11.34 2.30 15.06
N TRP A 77 10.41 2.81 14.27
CA TRP A 77 9.54 3.94 14.63
C TRP A 77 8.08 3.52 14.43
N ILE A 78 7.30 3.53 15.50
CA ILE A 78 5.89 3.12 15.50
C ILE A 78 5.08 4.13 16.31
N ASP A 79 4.35 5.03 15.65
CA ASP A 79 3.56 6.05 16.34
C ASP A 79 2.57 5.49 17.36
N ARG A 80 1.81 4.46 16.97
CA ARG A 80 0.86 3.83 17.86
C ARG A 80 0.71 2.35 17.46
N PRO A 81 1.13 1.41 18.32
CA PRO A 81 0.94 -0.01 18.06
C PRO A 81 -0.54 -0.32 17.81
N GLY A 82 -0.85 -0.92 16.67
CA GLY A 82 -2.21 -1.34 16.31
C GLY A 82 -3.14 -0.22 15.81
N VAL A 83 -2.73 1.05 15.83
CA VAL A 83 -3.52 2.11 15.20
C VAL A 83 -3.12 2.37 13.77
N THR A 84 -4.14 2.77 13.06
CA THR A 84 -4.19 3.00 11.63
C THR A 84 -5.01 4.25 11.38
N TRP A 85 -4.75 4.82 10.20
CA TRP A 85 -5.50 5.87 9.51
C TRP A 85 -6.62 6.54 10.32
N SER A 86 -6.27 7.50 11.18
CA SER A 86 -7.23 8.27 12.00
C SER A 86 -8.29 8.97 11.15
N GLU A 87 -9.51 9.00 11.70
CA GLU A 87 -10.76 9.32 11.01
C GLU A 87 -10.87 10.76 10.54
N ASP A 88 -10.24 11.78 11.11
CA ASP A 88 -10.79 13.13 10.92
C ASP A 88 -9.74 14.23 10.89
N HIS A 89 -9.67 14.92 9.75
CA HIS A 89 -9.09 16.26 9.59
C HIS A 89 -7.55 16.35 9.72
N PHE A 90 -6.85 16.06 8.61
CA PHE A 90 -5.48 16.54 8.43
C PHE A 90 -5.50 17.95 7.85
N GLU A 91 -5.63 18.95 8.72
CA GLU A 91 -5.21 20.31 8.36
C GLU A 91 -3.69 20.37 8.40
N ARG A 92 -3.10 20.65 7.22
CA ARG A 92 -1.70 20.99 7.06
C ARG A 92 -1.53 22.40 7.61
N ASP A 93 -0.60 22.59 8.54
CA ASP A 93 0.00 23.90 8.76
C ASP A 93 1.38 23.95 8.14
N GLU A 94 1.75 25.17 7.77
CA GLU A 94 2.87 25.56 6.92
C GLU A 94 4.20 25.01 7.45
N THR A 95 4.78 24.09 6.68
CA THR A 95 6.22 23.72 6.63
C THR A 95 7.01 23.82 7.95
N PRO A 96 7.42 22.68 8.55
CA PRO A 96 8.63 22.68 9.36
C PRO A 96 9.79 23.20 8.49
N LYS A 97 10.53 24.18 9.01
CA LYS A 97 11.69 24.81 8.36
C LYS A 97 12.70 23.76 7.88
N ASP A 98 13.35 24.07 6.76
CA ASP A 98 14.34 23.26 6.06
C ASP A 98 15.16 22.35 6.98
N VAL A 99 14.96 21.04 6.85
CA VAL A 99 15.98 20.06 7.24
C VAL A 99 17.03 20.10 6.13
N GLY A 100 18.13 20.79 6.38
CA GLY A 100 19.13 21.15 5.37
C GLY A 100 19.99 20.01 4.81
N LYS A 101 19.62 18.74 4.95
CA LYS A 101 20.39 17.58 4.46
C LYS A 101 19.50 16.38 4.12
N ASP A 102 19.88 15.60 3.11
CA ASP A 102 19.37 14.24 2.90
C ASP A 102 19.81 13.35 4.08
N LEU A 103 18.87 13.00 4.96
CA LEU A 103 19.16 12.15 6.14
C LEU A 103 19.09 10.68 5.76
N VAL A 104 20.12 9.91 6.09
CA VAL A 104 20.16 8.47 5.83
C VAL A 104 19.86 7.70 7.11
N PHE A 105 18.92 6.75 7.04
CA PHE A 105 18.59 5.82 8.13
C PHE A 105 19.12 4.43 7.81
N PRO A 106 20.42 4.14 8.04
CA PRO A 106 21.05 2.91 7.58
C PRO A 106 20.52 1.63 8.25
N ARG A 107 19.83 1.77 9.38
CA ARG A 107 19.41 0.65 10.24
C ARG A 107 17.91 0.57 10.46
N LEU A 108 17.13 1.52 9.91
CA LEU A 108 15.68 1.56 10.10
C LEU A 108 15.05 0.40 9.34
N LEU A 109 14.38 -0.49 10.07
CA LEU A 109 13.71 -1.69 9.55
C LEU A 109 12.20 -1.49 9.46
N LYS A 110 11.63 -0.72 10.39
CA LYS A 110 10.19 -0.44 10.44
C LYS A 110 9.92 1.05 10.65
N LEU A 111 9.04 1.60 9.82
CA LEU A 111 8.58 2.97 9.90
C LEU A 111 7.06 2.97 9.76
N ASN A 112 6.36 3.27 10.85
CA ASN A 112 4.90 3.33 10.89
C ASN A 112 4.42 4.71 11.32
N GLY A 113 3.39 5.22 10.63
CA GLY A 113 2.79 6.51 10.92
C GLY A 113 3.63 7.66 10.35
N VAL A 114 3.89 7.63 9.04
CA VAL A 114 4.58 8.76 8.40
C VAL A 114 3.60 9.90 8.19
N TRP A 115 3.66 10.91 9.07
CA TRP A 115 2.81 12.13 8.98
C TRP A 115 3.62 13.39 8.67
N SER A 116 4.91 13.41 9.02
CA SER A 116 5.78 14.55 8.81
C SER A 116 6.48 14.57 7.45
N GLU A 117 6.73 15.77 6.92
CA GLU A 117 7.47 15.95 5.66
C GLU A 117 8.96 15.67 5.80
N VAL A 118 9.49 15.62 7.03
CA VAL A 118 10.91 15.31 7.31
C VAL A 118 11.32 13.99 6.64
N TRP A 119 10.44 12.99 6.69
CA TRP A 119 10.67 11.66 6.13
C TRP A 119 10.83 11.64 4.60
N THR A 120 10.32 12.66 3.89
CA THR A 120 10.26 12.70 2.42
C THR A 120 11.61 12.98 1.75
N ARG A 121 12.55 13.52 2.52
CA ARG A 121 13.94 13.79 2.11
C ARG A 121 14.93 12.79 2.72
N CYS A 122 14.43 11.73 3.35
CA CYS A 122 15.26 10.72 4.00
C CYS A 122 15.52 9.52 3.08
N GLU A 123 16.60 8.79 3.33
CA GLU A 123 16.94 7.54 2.65
C GLU A 123 16.77 6.30 3.53
N PHE A 124 16.09 5.33 2.91
CA PHE A 124 15.52 4.07 3.37
C PHE A 124 16.28 2.74 3.20
N PRO A 125 17.63 2.64 3.19
CA PRO A 125 18.30 1.50 2.55
C PRO A 125 17.96 0.13 3.16
N ALA A 126 17.70 0.06 4.47
CA ALA A 126 17.39 -1.18 5.19
C ALA A 126 15.90 -1.38 5.49
N LEU A 127 15.02 -0.44 5.10
CA LEU A 127 13.61 -0.45 5.50
C LEU A 127 12.86 -1.63 4.90
N GLN A 128 12.16 -2.37 5.76
CA GLN A 128 11.44 -3.59 5.39
C GLN A 128 9.92 -3.42 5.54
N GLU A 129 9.47 -2.62 6.50
CA GLU A 129 8.04 -2.40 6.77
C GLU A 129 7.76 -0.89 6.81
N LEU A 130 6.83 -0.44 5.96
CA LEU A 130 6.41 0.96 5.87
C LEU A 130 4.89 1.07 5.99
N THR A 131 4.43 1.95 6.89
CA THR A 131 3.04 2.41 6.95
C THR A 131 3.01 3.91 6.64
N TYR A 132 2.50 4.29 5.47
CA TYR A 132 2.56 5.66 4.93
C TYR A 132 1.19 6.28 4.63
N ASN A 133 0.92 7.49 5.14
CA ASN A 133 -0.30 8.22 4.80
C ASN A 133 -0.08 9.09 3.55
N ALA A 134 -0.61 8.68 2.41
CA ALA A 134 -0.61 9.49 1.20
C ALA A 134 -1.90 10.31 1.01
N LEU A 135 -2.94 10.10 1.82
CA LEU A 135 -4.16 10.90 1.81
C LEU A 135 -3.90 12.27 2.46
N ARG A 136 -3.88 13.32 1.63
CA ARG A 136 -3.79 14.71 2.08
C ARG A 136 -5.02 15.49 1.67
N THR A 137 -5.63 16.18 2.63
CA THR A 137 -6.96 16.79 2.53
C THR A 137 -6.99 18.22 1.98
N ARG A 138 -5.85 18.86 1.66
CA ARG A 138 -5.84 20.24 1.10
C ARG A 138 -4.79 20.47 0.03
N PHE A 139 -5.10 21.40 -0.88
CA PHE A 139 -4.32 21.84 -2.05
C PHE A 139 -2.92 22.36 -1.65
N THR A 140 -1.94 21.47 -1.61
CA THR A 140 -0.54 21.87 -1.54
C THR A 140 -0.07 22.26 -2.94
N THR A 141 0.19 23.56 -3.15
CA THR A 141 0.60 24.12 -4.44
C THR A 141 2.02 23.73 -4.85
N THR A 142 2.88 23.32 -3.92
CA THR A 142 4.26 22.92 -4.23
C THR A 142 4.34 21.51 -4.82
N GLN A 143 5.02 21.36 -5.95
CA GLN A 143 5.18 20.08 -6.64
C GLN A 143 5.93 19.05 -5.79
N LEU A 144 6.91 19.51 -4.99
CA LEU A 144 7.63 18.68 -4.02
C LEU A 144 6.70 18.01 -3.00
N ALA A 145 5.55 18.62 -2.69
CA ALA A 145 4.54 18.06 -1.78
C ALA A 145 3.64 17.01 -2.46
N LYS A 146 3.50 17.06 -3.79
CA LYS A 146 2.68 16.13 -4.57
C LYS A 146 3.38 14.80 -4.82
N ASP A 147 4.70 14.79 -4.92
CA ASP A 147 5.51 13.59 -5.19
C ASP A 147 6.14 12.96 -3.93
N GLN A 148 5.79 13.43 -2.73
CA GLN A 148 6.35 12.94 -1.46
C GLN A 148 6.20 11.42 -1.23
N PRO A 149 5.02 10.81 -1.43
CA PRO A 149 4.87 9.37 -1.18
C PRO A 149 5.74 8.55 -2.13
N VAL A 150 5.86 9.01 -3.38
CA VAL A 150 6.73 8.41 -4.41
C VAL A 150 8.18 8.44 -3.95
N ASN A 151 8.67 9.59 -3.48
CA ASN A 151 10.05 9.73 -3.01
C ASN A 151 10.38 8.78 -1.86
N VAL A 152 9.49 8.65 -0.87
CA VAL A 152 9.72 7.75 0.28
C VAL A 152 9.76 6.28 -0.17
N ILE A 153 8.85 5.89 -1.08
CA ILE A 153 8.78 4.54 -1.63
C ILE A 153 10.05 4.23 -2.45
N SER A 154 10.41 5.10 -3.40
CA SER A 154 11.59 4.91 -4.27
C SER A 154 12.91 4.92 -3.51
N ARG A 155 12.98 5.63 -2.37
CA ARG A 155 14.15 5.63 -1.48
C ARG A 155 14.18 4.43 -0.51
N SER A 156 13.26 3.48 -0.63
CA SER A 156 13.12 2.29 0.24
C SER A 156 13.24 0.97 -0.55
N PRO A 157 14.38 0.67 -1.18
CA PRO A 157 14.52 -0.47 -2.11
C PRO A 157 14.38 -1.86 -1.45
N SER A 158 14.59 -1.95 -0.13
CA SER A 158 14.54 -3.20 0.64
C SER A 158 13.14 -3.56 1.14
N LEU A 159 12.11 -2.80 0.75
CA LEU A 159 10.78 -2.91 1.30
C LEU A 159 10.15 -4.28 1.02
N LYS A 160 9.65 -4.92 2.09
CA LYS A 160 8.96 -6.22 2.04
C LYS A 160 7.47 -6.10 2.33
N ARG A 161 7.07 -5.07 3.07
CA ARG A 161 5.68 -4.80 3.41
C ARG A 161 5.40 -3.31 3.29
N LEU A 162 4.35 -2.99 2.55
CA LEU A 162 3.85 -1.63 2.40
C LEU A 162 2.38 -1.59 2.81
N ASP A 163 2.08 -0.66 3.70
CA ASP A 163 0.74 -0.32 4.11
C ASP A 163 0.51 1.17 3.79
N ILE A 164 -0.37 1.47 2.84
CA ILE A 164 -0.50 2.83 2.31
C ILE A 164 -1.95 3.28 2.20
N LEU A 165 -2.26 4.42 2.82
CA LEU A 165 -3.51 5.13 2.62
C LEU A 165 -3.39 6.02 1.38
N LEU A 166 -4.14 5.67 0.34
CA LEU A 166 -4.03 6.33 -0.97
C LEU A 166 -4.78 7.67 -1.00
N PRO A 167 -4.30 8.62 -1.81
CA PRO A 167 -5.00 9.88 -2.05
C PRO A 167 -6.26 9.67 -2.91
N LEU A 168 -7.12 10.69 -2.94
CA LEU A 168 -8.34 10.71 -3.77
C LEU A 168 -8.08 10.95 -5.26
N LEU A 169 -6.94 11.55 -5.61
CA LEU A 169 -6.65 11.99 -6.99
C LEU A 169 -6.00 10.87 -7.80
N ASP A 170 -6.67 10.44 -8.88
CA ASP A 170 -6.21 9.37 -9.79
C ASP A 170 -4.77 9.55 -10.27
N SER A 171 -4.36 10.78 -10.60
CA SER A 171 -3.00 11.06 -11.09
C SER A 171 -1.92 10.87 -10.02
N ALA A 172 -2.23 11.15 -8.75
CA ALA A 172 -1.33 10.89 -7.64
C ALA A 172 -1.27 9.40 -7.31
N THR A 173 -2.43 8.73 -7.30
CA THR A 173 -2.54 7.28 -7.12
C THR A 173 -1.74 6.54 -8.19
N LYS A 174 -1.84 6.95 -9.47
CA LYS A 174 -1.06 6.37 -10.57
C LYS A 174 0.45 6.44 -10.32
N LYS A 175 0.97 7.61 -9.93
CA LYS A 175 2.40 7.79 -9.62
C LYS A 175 2.85 6.90 -8.46
N ILE A 176 2.03 6.80 -7.41
CA ILE A 176 2.31 5.92 -6.27
C ILE A 176 2.36 4.46 -6.73
N MET A 177 1.40 4.02 -7.55
CA MET A 177 1.40 2.66 -8.10
C MET A 177 2.64 2.36 -8.93
N TRP A 178 3.12 3.33 -9.72
CA TRP A 178 4.37 3.18 -10.47
C TRP A 178 5.58 2.99 -9.55
N ALA A 179 5.70 3.82 -8.51
CA ALA A 179 6.76 3.66 -7.51
C ALA A 179 6.70 2.31 -6.79
N ILE A 180 5.48 1.82 -6.51
CA ILE A 180 5.27 0.49 -5.92
C ILE A 180 5.72 -0.60 -6.88
N ALA A 181 5.42 -0.51 -8.18
CA ALA A 181 5.75 -1.52 -9.17
C ALA A 181 7.25 -1.84 -9.27
N GLU A 182 8.10 -0.86 -8.93
CA GLU A 182 9.56 -1.02 -8.91
C GLU A 182 10.08 -1.87 -7.73
N LEU A 183 9.27 -2.07 -6.68
CA LEU A 183 9.66 -2.78 -5.46
C LEU A 183 9.78 -4.31 -5.65
N GLN A 184 10.97 -4.76 -6.06
CA GLN A 184 11.27 -6.18 -6.35
C GLN A 184 11.19 -7.13 -5.14
N HIS A 185 11.14 -6.59 -3.93
CA HIS A 185 11.17 -7.38 -2.70
C HIS A 185 9.86 -7.36 -1.91
N LEU A 186 8.87 -6.62 -2.42
CA LEU A 186 7.57 -6.47 -1.77
C LEU A 186 6.83 -7.81 -1.75
N LYS A 187 6.46 -8.25 -0.56
CA LYS A 187 5.71 -9.49 -0.29
C LYS A 187 4.26 -9.21 0.09
N GLU A 188 4.03 -8.12 0.81
CA GLU A 188 2.72 -7.71 1.32
C GLU A 188 2.45 -6.26 0.90
N LEU A 189 1.37 -6.05 0.16
CA LEU A 189 0.89 -4.73 -0.22
C LEU A 189 -0.53 -4.54 0.32
N ASN A 190 -0.72 -3.58 1.21
CA ASN A 190 -2.01 -3.20 1.75
C ASN A 190 -2.38 -1.81 1.24
N LEU A 191 -3.45 -1.75 0.45
CA LEU A 191 -3.99 -0.53 -0.13
C LEU A 191 -5.22 -0.13 0.67
N TRP A 192 -5.15 1.05 1.26
CA TRP A 192 -6.24 1.62 2.05
C TRP A 192 -6.89 2.77 1.30
N PHE A 193 -8.21 2.76 1.31
CA PHE A 193 -9.04 3.75 0.65
C PHE A 193 -10.10 4.27 1.60
N ARG A 194 -10.13 5.60 1.77
CA ARG A 194 -11.07 6.25 2.68
C ARG A 194 -12.45 6.45 2.08
N TYR A 195 -12.53 6.68 0.77
CA TYR A 195 -13.79 6.99 0.09
C TYR A 195 -13.97 6.11 -1.14
N THR A 196 -15.23 5.97 -1.58
CA THR A 196 -15.60 5.34 -2.85
C THR A 196 -15.41 6.34 -4.00
N GLY A 197 -14.79 5.91 -5.10
CA GLY A 197 -14.47 6.74 -6.26
C GLY A 197 -12.97 6.98 -6.42
N GLY A 198 -12.43 6.71 -7.62
CA GLY A 198 -10.99 6.79 -7.92
C GLY A 198 -10.17 5.56 -7.49
N LEU A 199 -10.84 4.46 -7.09
CA LEU A 199 -10.18 3.19 -6.82
C LEU A 199 -9.67 2.60 -8.13
N THR A 200 -8.35 2.46 -8.27
CA THR A 200 -7.77 1.88 -9.47
C THR A 200 -6.43 1.23 -9.21
N LEU A 201 -6.17 0.12 -9.91
CA LEU A 201 -4.84 -0.48 -10.02
C LEU A 201 -4.20 -0.20 -11.39
N LYS A 202 -4.81 0.68 -12.19
CA LYS A 202 -4.38 0.99 -13.56
C LYS A 202 -2.92 1.41 -13.65
N GLY A 203 -2.39 2.10 -12.63
CA GLY A 203 -0.96 2.43 -12.59
C GLY A 203 -0.06 1.18 -12.60
N LEU A 204 -0.42 0.12 -11.87
CA LEU A 204 0.29 -1.15 -11.89
C LEU A 204 0.11 -1.88 -13.23
N VAL A 205 -1.12 -1.88 -13.77
CA VAL A 205 -1.44 -2.49 -15.06
C VAL A 205 -0.64 -1.82 -16.19
N GLU A 206 -0.66 -0.49 -16.27
CA GLU A 206 0.05 0.28 -17.29
C GLU A 206 1.55 0.08 -17.16
N PHE A 207 2.12 0.10 -15.94
CA PHE A 207 3.56 -0.11 -15.74
C PHE A 207 3.99 -1.53 -16.14
N GLN A 208 3.20 -2.56 -15.83
CA GLN A 208 3.47 -3.94 -16.24
C GLN A 208 3.53 -4.08 -17.77
N MET A 209 2.76 -3.25 -18.49
CA MET A 209 2.65 -3.28 -19.94
C MET A 209 3.46 -2.17 -20.62
N ASP A 210 4.26 -1.42 -19.85
CA ASP A 210 5.12 -0.38 -20.39
C ASP A 210 6.37 -1.01 -21.04
N GLY A 211 6.78 -0.43 -22.16
CA GLY A 211 7.92 -0.88 -22.96
C GLY A 211 7.59 -1.82 -24.13
N ASP A 212 8.58 -1.98 -25.00
CA ASP A 212 8.51 -2.83 -26.19
C ASP A 212 9.16 -4.19 -25.92
N ASP A 213 8.49 -5.26 -26.37
CA ASP A 213 8.97 -6.64 -26.32
C ASP A 213 10.26 -6.85 -27.12
N SER A 214 10.52 -6.01 -28.12
CA SER A 214 11.74 -6.10 -28.94
C SER A 214 13.00 -5.57 -28.23
N GLN A 215 12.87 -4.73 -27.21
CA GLN A 215 13.99 -4.01 -26.58
C GLN A 215 14.16 -4.32 -25.09
N THR A 216 13.08 -4.71 -24.41
CA THR A 216 13.08 -4.78 -22.94
C THR A 216 12.72 -6.20 -22.52
N PRO A 217 13.61 -6.92 -21.79
CA PRO A 217 13.28 -8.24 -21.31
C PRO A 217 11.98 -8.18 -20.50
N VAL A 218 11.09 -9.12 -20.77
CA VAL A 218 9.80 -9.23 -20.11
C VAL A 218 10.03 -9.42 -18.60
N ARG A 219 9.50 -8.51 -17.78
CA ARG A 219 9.66 -8.55 -16.32
C ARG A 219 8.31 -8.48 -15.65
N VAL A 220 8.06 -9.42 -14.74
CA VAL A 220 6.89 -9.41 -13.87
C VAL A 220 7.13 -8.39 -12.75
N ILE A 221 6.22 -7.42 -12.62
CA ILE A 221 6.27 -6.45 -11.53
C ILE A 221 5.86 -7.12 -10.23
N LEU A 222 6.42 -6.66 -9.11
CA LEU A 222 6.16 -7.24 -7.80
C LEU A 222 6.31 -8.78 -7.78
N PRO A 223 7.45 -9.34 -8.24
CA PRO A 223 7.60 -10.78 -8.43
C PRO A 223 7.47 -11.59 -7.13
N LYS A 224 7.73 -10.96 -5.98
CA LYS A 224 7.61 -11.57 -4.65
C LYS A 224 6.29 -11.30 -3.95
N LEU A 225 5.29 -10.70 -4.60
CA LEU A 225 4.00 -10.41 -3.97
C LEU A 225 3.25 -11.72 -3.64
N HIS A 226 2.91 -11.89 -2.37
CA HIS A 226 2.12 -13.02 -1.85
C HIS A 226 0.76 -12.57 -1.34
N THR A 227 0.69 -11.39 -0.73
CA THR A 227 -0.53 -10.86 -0.11
C THR A 227 -0.86 -9.48 -0.68
N LEU A 228 -2.10 -9.33 -1.16
CA LEU A 228 -2.68 -8.03 -1.50
C LEU A 228 -3.86 -7.76 -0.57
N GLY A 229 -3.72 -6.76 0.30
CA GLY A 229 -4.80 -6.26 1.15
C GLY A 229 -5.49 -5.08 0.48
N ILE A 230 -6.82 -5.11 0.42
CA ILE A 230 -7.64 -4.07 -0.21
C ILE A 230 -8.74 -3.67 0.76
N PHE A 231 -8.57 -2.49 1.34
CA PHE A 231 -9.35 -2.04 2.46
C PHE A 231 -10.06 -0.73 2.12
N ILE A 232 -11.38 -0.77 2.06
CA ILE A 232 -12.24 0.35 1.67
C ILE A 232 -13.17 0.69 2.85
N LYS A 233 -13.06 1.90 3.40
CA LYS A 233 -13.82 2.27 4.61
C LYS A 233 -15.35 2.24 4.40
N VAL A 234 -15.81 2.81 3.29
CA VAL A 234 -17.23 3.11 3.05
C VAL A 234 -17.98 1.97 2.36
N SER A 235 -17.28 1.12 1.60
CA SER A 235 -17.89 0.02 0.82
C SER A 235 -17.06 -1.26 0.92
N SER A 236 -17.56 -2.35 0.36
CA SER A 236 -16.82 -3.62 0.27
C SER A 236 -16.15 -3.75 -1.10
N LEU A 237 -15.10 -4.55 -1.22
CA LEU A 237 -14.48 -4.83 -2.53
C LEU A 237 -15.48 -5.31 -3.58
N SER A 238 -16.52 -6.03 -3.16
CA SER A 238 -17.56 -6.59 -4.05
C SER A 238 -18.43 -5.57 -4.75
N THR A 239 -18.48 -4.34 -4.25
CA THR A 239 -19.27 -3.26 -4.86
C THR A 239 -18.47 -2.43 -5.86
N GLU A 240 -17.17 -2.66 -5.98
CA GLU A 240 -16.25 -1.83 -6.79
C GLU A 240 -15.88 -2.54 -8.11
N SER A 241 -16.85 -2.63 -9.04
CA SER A 241 -16.69 -3.41 -10.28
C SER A 241 -15.50 -3.00 -11.14
N PHE A 242 -15.25 -1.69 -11.30
CA PHE A 242 -14.10 -1.18 -12.07
C PHE A 242 -12.77 -1.56 -11.43
N PHE A 243 -12.68 -1.48 -10.10
CA PHE A 243 -11.48 -1.88 -9.40
C PHE A 243 -11.25 -3.39 -9.47
N VAL A 244 -12.31 -4.20 -9.38
CA VAL A 244 -12.23 -5.66 -9.57
C VAL A 244 -11.77 -6.00 -10.99
N HIS A 245 -12.23 -5.25 -11.99
CA HIS A 245 -11.73 -5.38 -13.37
C HIS A 245 -10.22 -5.11 -13.44
N ASP A 246 -9.74 -4.00 -12.88
CA ASP A 246 -8.30 -3.68 -12.83
C ASP A 246 -7.49 -4.77 -12.10
N LEU A 247 -8.03 -5.31 -11.01
CA LEU A 247 -7.41 -6.40 -10.25
C LEU A 247 -7.30 -7.68 -11.08
N CYS A 248 -8.38 -8.11 -11.73
CA CYS A 248 -8.34 -9.25 -12.64
C CYS A 248 -7.35 -9.01 -13.78
N GLN A 249 -7.32 -7.81 -14.36
CA GLN A 249 -6.39 -7.48 -15.43
C GLN A 249 -4.93 -7.58 -14.97
N PHE A 250 -4.60 -6.98 -13.82
CA PHE A 250 -3.28 -7.06 -13.22
C PHE A 250 -2.85 -8.51 -12.98
N LEU A 251 -3.73 -9.32 -12.37
CA LEU A 251 -3.45 -10.72 -12.08
C LEU A 251 -3.33 -11.59 -13.34
N CYS A 252 -4.17 -11.37 -14.37
CA CYS A 252 -4.06 -12.05 -15.65
C CYS A 252 -2.73 -11.74 -16.36
N HIS A 253 -2.33 -10.46 -16.44
CA HIS A 253 -1.02 -10.11 -16.98
C HIS A 253 0.09 -10.84 -16.22
N ARG A 254 0.05 -10.76 -14.89
CA ARG A 254 1.04 -11.43 -14.03
C ARG A 254 1.10 -12.93 -14.29
N PHE A 255 -0.06 -13.58 -14.44
CA PHE A 255 -0.15 -15.00 -14.77
C PHE A 255 0.53 -15.32 -16.11
N PHE A 256 0.13 -14.67 -17.21
CA PHE A 256 0.68 -14.97 -18.54
C PHE A 256 2.18 -14.70 -18.64
N LEU A 257 2.65 -13.62 -18.01
CA LEU A 257 4.06 -13.28 -17.99
C LEU A 257 4.88 -14.29 -17.17
N LEU A 258 4.32 -14.82 -16.07
CA LEU A 258 4.95 -15.92 -15.32
C LEU A 258 4.98 -17.24 -16.11
N GLN A 259 4.03 -17.44 -17.03
CA GLN A 259 4.05 -18.57 -17.98
C GLN A 259 4.99 -18.34 -19.18
N GLY A 260 5.68 -17.21 -19.25
CA GLY A 260 6.63 -16.91 -20.31
C GLY A 260 6.02 -16.32 -21.59
N CYS A 261 4.77 -15.82 -21.54
CA CYS A 261 4.19 -15.08 -22.66
C CYS A 261 4.91 -13.74 -22.85
N SER A 262 4.90 -13.22 -24.08
CA SER A 262 5.30 -11.83 -24.38
C SER A 262 4.31 -10.82 -23.77
N ARG A 263 4.65 -9.52 -23.72
CA ARG A 263 3.70 -8.51 -23.24
C ARG A 263 2.49 -8.43 -24.18
N ASP A 264 2.69 -8.43 -25.49
CA ASP A 264 1.55 -8.38 -26.43
C ASP A 264 0.61 -9.58 -26.28
N GLU A 265 1.17 -10.78 -26.11
CA GLU A 265 0.39 -12.00 -25.82
C GLU A 265 -0.36 -11.88 -24.48
N ALA A 266 0.34 -11.50 -23.42
CA ALA A 266 -0.26 -11.33 -22.09
C ALA A 266 -1.40 -10.30 -22.13
N LYS A 267 -1.23 -9.21 -22.87
CA LYS A 267 -2.26 -8.17 -23.06
C LYS A 267 -3.52 -8.73 -23.70
N LYS A 268 -3.38 -9.30 -24.90
CA LYS A 268 -4.52 -9.77 -25.70
C LYS A 268 -5.26 -10.91 -25.00
N ARG A 269 -4.52 -11.81 -24.33
CA ARG A 269 -5.12 -12.92 -23.58
C ARG A 269 -5.79 -12.47 -22.29
N ALA A 270 -5.23 -11.48 -21.58
CA ALA A 270 -5.90 -10.89 -20.43
C ALA A 270 -7.19 -10.19 -20.84
N GLU A 271 -7.18 -9.41 -21.93
CA GLU A 271 -8.39 -8.77 -22.49
C GLU A 271 -9.45 -9.82 -22.88
N ALA A 272 -9.05 -10.91 -23.54
CA ALA A 272 -9.95 -12.02 -23.88
C ALA A 272 -10.52 -12.70 -22.61
N ALA A 273 -9.68 -12.95 -21.60
CA ALA A 273 -10.12 -13.56 -20.34
C ALA A 273 -11.12 -12.66 -19.60
N LEU A 274 -10.83 -11.37 -19.46
CA LEU A 274 -11.75 -10.40 -18.87
C LEU A 274 -13.10 -10.42 -19.60
N TYR A 275 -13.08 -10.36 -20.93
CA TYR A 275 -14.30 -10.38 -21.74
C TYR A 275 -15.15 -11.64 -21.55
N LEU A 276 -14.50 -12.81 -21.49
CA LEU A 276 -15.18 -14.12 -21.39
C LEU A 276 -15.73 -14.41 -19.98
N TYR A 277 -15.09 -13.85 -18.95
CA TYR A 277 -15.46 -14.08 -17.55
C TYR A 277 -16.37 -13.00 -16.96
N GLU A 278 -16.42 -11.80 -17.56
CA GLU A 278 -17.36 -10.76 -17.16
C GLU A 278 -18.82 -11.22 -17.30
N ARG A 279 -19.52 -11.29 -16.16
CA ARG A 279 -20.94 -11.65 -16.10
C ARG A 279 -21.89 -10.44 -16.16
N THR A 280 -21.42 -9.24 -15.82
CA THR A 280 -22.29 -8.18 -15.25
C THR A 280 -22.53 -6.94 -16.10
N SER A 281 -21.98 -6.81 -17.30
CA SER A 281 -22.18 -5.58 -18.09
C SER A 281 -22.63 -5.91 -19.51
N GLN A 282 -23.94 -5.85 -19.73
CA GLN A 282 -24.64 -6.05 -21.00
C GLN A 282 -24.74 -7.50 -21.46
N ARG A 283 -25.89 -7.82 -22.05
CA ARG A 283 -26.11 -9.02 -22.87
C ARG A 283 -25.09 -9.00 -24.01
N GLN A 284 -23.86 -9.44 -23.77
CA GLN A 284 -22.91 -9.67 -24.84
C GLN A 284 -23.53 -10.69 -25.80
N ASN A 285 -23.67 -10.33 -27.07
CA ASN A 285 -24.28 -11.21 -28.05
C ASN A 285 -23.43 -12.48 -28.21
N LYS A 286 -24.06 -13.66 -28.30
CA LYS A 286 -23.36 -14.95 -28.48
C LYS A 286 -22.23 -14.93 -29.54
N PRO A 287 -22.36 -14.23 -30.69
CA PRO A 287 -21.30 -14.15 -31.69
C PRO A 287 -20.01 -13.49 -31.18
N SER A 288 -20.11 -12.43 -30.35
CA SER A 288 -18.91 -11.74 -29.86
C SER A 288 -18.15 -12.57 -28.83
N ARG A 289 -18.86 -13.32 -27.99
CA ARG A 289 -18.24 -14.30 -27.07
C ARG A 289 -17.50 -15.41 -27.82
N LYS A 290 -18.12 -15.97 -28.86
CA LYS A 290 -17.45 -16.96 -29.72
C LYS A 290 -16.23 -16.37 -30.41
N LYS A 291 -16.29 -15.12 -30.87
CA LYS A 291 -15.14 -14.43 -31.46
C LYS A 291 -13.95 -14.34 -30.49
N HIS A 292 -14.15 -13.79 -29.29
CA HIS A 292 -13.07 -13.65 -28.30
C HIS A 292 -12.56 -15.01 -27.81
N SER A 293 -13.43 -16.01 -27.72
CA SER A 293 -13.07 -17.40 -27.43
C SER A 293 -12.12 -17.96 -28.50
N THR A 294 -12.49 -17.85 -29.77
CA THR A 294 -11.63 -18.31 -30.88
C THR A 294 -10.32 -17.53 -30.96
N GLU A 295 -10.35 -16.21 -30.77
CA GLU A 295 -9.14 -15.36 -30.74
C GLU A 295 -8.20 -15.76 -29.60
N GLY A 296 -8.73 -15.97 -28.39
CA GLY A 296 -7.94 -16.43 -27.24
C GLY A 296 -7.28 -17.79 -27.48
N VAL A 297 -8.02 -18.75 -28.05
CA VAL A 297 -7.49 -20.09 -28.40
C VAL A 297 -6.43 -19.99 -29.50
N ALA A 298 -6.66 -19.16 -30.52
CA ALA A 298 -5.71 -18.95 -31.60
C ALA A 298 -4.39 -18.34 -31.08
N LEU A 299 -4.47 -17.29 -30.26
CA LEU A 299 -3.30 -16.67 -29.63
C LEU A 299 -2.53 -17.66 -28.75
N ALA A 300 -3.25 -18.47 -27.96
CA ALA A 300 -2.61 -19.49 -27.12
C ALA A 300 -1.86 -20.52 -27.97
N SER A 301 -2.43 -20.93 -29.12
CA SER A 301 -1.82 -21.89 -30.04
C SER A 301 -0.49 -21.42 -30.64
N GLU A 302 -0.26 -20.11 -30.72
CA GLU A 302 0.96 -19.50 -31.24
C GLU A 302 1.93 -19.10 -30.11
N SER A 303 1.43 -18.84 -28.90
CA SER A 303 2.23 -18.36 -27.76
C SER A 303 3.09 -19.44 -27.10
N ALA A 304 4.01 -19.02 -26.22
CA ALA A 304 4.81 -19.93 -25.39
C ALA A 304 3.96 -20.81 -24.47
N TYR A 305 2.82 -20.30 -23.99
CA TYR A 305 1.91 -21.01 -23.09
C TYR A 305 0.62 -21.40 -23.81
N LYS A 306 0.44 -22.68 -24.13
CA LYS A 306 -0.71 -23.15 -24.92
C LYS A 306 -2.07 -23.09 -24.21
N GLY A 307 -2.10 -22.79 -22.92
CA GLY A 307 -3.33 -22.66 -22.13
C GLY A 307 -4.00 -23.99 -21.78
N GLU A 308 -4.77 -23.98 -20.70
CA GLU A 308 -5.75 -25.02 -20.39
C GLU A 308 -7.14 -24.44 -20.65
N PHE A 309 -7.97 -25.10 -21.44
CA PHE A 309 -9.27 -24.58 -21.83
C PHE A 309 -10.41 -25.48 -21.37
N GLU A 310 -11.53 -24.87 -20.99
CA GLU A 310 -12.79 -25.56 -20.73
C GLU A 310 -13.91 -24.94 -21.58
N THR A 311 -14.85 -25.78 -22.01
CA THR A 311 -16.04 -25.31 -22.72
C THR A 311 -17.21 -25.24 -21.74
N ARG A 312 -17.80 -24.06 -21.61
CA ARG A 312 -18.99 -23.82 -20.80
C ARG A 312 -19.97 -22.95 -21.58
N ASP A 313 -21.24 -23.34 -21.64
CA ASP A 313 -22.29 -22.61 -22.35
C ASP A 313 -21.96 -22.30 -23.83
N ASP A 314 -21.41 -23.28 -24.56
CA ASP A 314 -20.93 -23.18 -25.96
C ASP A 314 -19.79 -22.15 -26.18
N VAL A 315 -19.09 -21.76 -25.11
CA VAL A 315 -17.95 -20.84 -25.15
C VAL A 315 -16.74 -21.50 -24.52
N THR A 316 -15.64 -21.57 -25.27
CA THR A 316 -14.36 -22.06 -24.76
C THR A 316 -13.65 -20.93 -24.03
N ARG A 317 -13.29 -21.16 -22.77
CA ARG A 317 -12.60 -20.17 -21.93
C ARG A 317 -11.39 -20.80 -21.28
N GLU A 318 -10.36 -19.99 -21.09
CA GLU A 318 -9.12 -20.41 -20.45
C GLU A 318 -9.31 -20.61 -18.94
N ARG A 319 -8.66 -21.63 -18.38
CA ARG A 319 -8.56 -21.90 -16.94
C ARG A 319 -7.25 -21.36 -16.39
N PHE A 320 -7.32 -20.86 -15.17
CA PHE A 320 -6.20 -20.26 -14.48
C PHE A 320 -5.85 -21.04 -13.23
N THR A 321 -4.56 -21.06 -12.91
CA THR A 321 -4.08 -21.43 -11.57
C THR A 321 -3.83 -20.17 -10.75
N PRO A 322 -3.97 -20.24 -9.42
CA PRO A 322 -3.76 -19.08 -8.56
C PRO A 322 -2.39 -18.45 -8.74
N VAL A 323 -2.36 -17.13 -8.96
CA VAL A 323 -1.14 -16.32 -9.10
C VAL A 323 -0.92 -15.41 -7.90
N LEU A 324 -1.98 -15.10 -7.15
CA LEU A 324 -1.93 -14.41 -5.87
C LEU A 324 -2.32 -15.39 -4.75
N PRO A 325 -1.38 -15.76 -3.85
CA PRO A 325 -1.66 -16.68 -2.75
C PRO A 325 -2.78 -16.21 -1.80
N LEU A 326 -2.82 -14.91 -1.47
CA LEU A 326 -3.76 -14.36 -0.51
C LEU A 326 -4.27 -12.98 -0.93
N LEU A 327 -5.60 -12.85 -1.03
CA LEU A 327 -6.29 -11.57 -1.08
C LEU A 327 -6.96 -11.32 0.28
N VAL A 328 -6.71 -10.15 0.86
CA VAL A 328 -7.36 -9.72 2.10
C VAL A 328 -8.28 -8.54 1.80
N SER A 329 -9.52 -8.55 2.31
CA SER A 329 -10.46 -7.43 2.13
C SER A 329 -11.38 -7.23 3.33
N ASN A 330 -12.08 -6.10 3.36
CA ASN A 330 -13.13 -5.83 4.35
C ASN A 330 -14.36 -6.73 4.12
N PRO A 331 -15.08 -7.13 5.19
CA PRO A 331 -16.30 -7.91 5.06
C PRO A 331 -17.40 -7.14 4.32
N SER A 332 -18.31 -7.88 3.67
CA SER A 332 -19.49 -7.28 3.05
C SER A 332 -20.46 -6.75 4.10
N LYS A 333 -20.73 -5.43 4.11
CA LYS A 333 -21.73 -4.78 4.99
C LYS A 333 -23.19 -5.05 4.58
N LYS A 334 -23.54 -6.26 4.15
CA LYS A 334 -24.95 -6.58 3.83
C LYS A 334 -25.71 -6.99 5.09
N PRO A 335 -26.76 -6.25 5.51
CA PRO A 335 -27.56 -6.65 6.65
C PRO A 335 -28.36 -7.92 6.30
N GLY A 336 -28.16 -8.98 7.10
CA GLY A 336 -29.18 -10.02 7.27
C GLY A 336 -29.05 -11.33 6.49
N LYS A 337 -27.88 -11.73 5.96
CA LYS A 337 -27.67 -13.12 5.51
C LYS A 337 -26.29 -13.65 5.89
N GLU A 338 -26.29 -14.62 6.80
CA GLU A 338 -25.17 -15.49 7.14
C GLU A 338 -24.56 -16.11 5.86
N LYS A 339 -23.22 -16.08 5.77
CA LYS A 339 -22.38 -16.70 4.74
C LYS A 339 -22.75 -16.36 3.30
N MET A 340 -22.54 -15.09 2.90
CA MET A 340 -22.27 -14.84 1.48
C MET A 340 -20.82 -15.23 1.20
N ILE A 341 -20.66 -16.30 0.41
CA ILE A 341 -19.40 -16.66 -0.25
C ILE A 341 -18.85 -15.41 -0.94
N CYS A 342 -17.55 -15.24 -0.72
CA CYS A 342 -16.63 -14.29 -1.35
C CYS A 342 -17.04 -13.93 -2.79
N MET A 343 -16.97 -12.63 -3.12
CA MET A 343 -16.86 -12.07 -4.47
C MET A 343 -17.25 -13.02 -5.62
N PRO A 344 -18.48 -13.00 -6.20
CA PRO A 344 -18.80 -13.87 -7.33
C PRO A 344 -18.17 -13.34 -8.63
N ASN A 345 -16.83 -13.31 -8.70
CA ASN A 345 -16.06 -13.09 -9.91
C ASN A 345 -15.32 -14.38 -10.27
N PRO A 346 -15.85 -15.19 -11.21
CA PRO A 346 -15.29 -16.51 -11.51
C PRO A 346 -13.86 -16.50 -12.07
N LEU A 347 -13.37 -15.34 -12.52
CA LEU A 347 -11.98 -15.16 -12.93
C LEU A 347 -11.10 -14.90 -11.70
N LEU A 348 -11.52 -13.99 -10.83
CA LEU A 348 -10.80 -13.70 -9.59
C LEU A 348 -10.70 -14.95 -8.71
N ASP A 349 -11.77 -15.74 -8.63
CA ASP A 349 -11.82 -17.02 -7.90
C ASP A 349 -10.75 -18.04 -8.35
N GLN A 350 -10.28 -17.95 -9.59
CA GLN A 350 -9.20 -18.81 -10.09
C GLN A 350 -7.82 -18.18 -9.91
N LEU A 351 -7.72 -16.85 -9.98
CA LEU A 351 -6.45 -16.12 -9.90
C LEU A 351 -5.96 -15.94 -8.46
N VAL A 352 -6.84 -16.10 -7.48
CA VAL A 352 -6.56 -15.94 -6.04
C VAL A 352 -6.65 -17.30 -5.33
N GLY A 353 -5.62 -17.65 -4.56
CA GLY A 353 -5.56 -18.94 -3.86
C GLY A 353 -6.44 -18.98 -2.61
N ASN A 354 -6.39 -17.91 -1.82
CA ASN A 354 -7.19 -17.77 -0.60
C ASN A 354 -7.74 -16.35 -0.48
N TYR A 355 -8.96 -16.26 0.05
CA TYR A 355 -9.57 -15.00 0.44
C TYR A 355 -9.69 -14.96 1.96
N ALA A 356 -9.22 -13.87 2.55
CA ALA A 356 -9.44 -13.58 3.95
C ALA A 356 -10.23 -12.28 4.08
N GLU A 357 -11.32 -12.34 4.84
CA GLU A 357 -12.01 -11.14 5.28
C GLU A 357 -11.43 -10.72 6.62
N LEU A 358 -11.04 -9.45 6.72
CA LEU A 358 -10.62 -8.84 7.96
C LEU A 358 -11.69 -7.85 8.37
N ASP A 359 -12.33 -8.07 9.52
CA ASP A 359 -13.19 -7.04 10.08
C ASP A 359 -12.33 -5.88 10.55
N ILE A 360 -12.56 -4.75 9.92
CA ILE A 360 -11.86 -3.51 10.16
C ILE A 360 -12.91 -2.61 10.74
N ASP A 361 -12.83 -2.44 12.07
CA ASP A 361 -13.78 -1.61 12.79
C ASP A 361 -13.92 -0.27 12.05
N PRO A 362 -15.15 0.11 11.63
CA PRO A 362 -15.37 1.35 10.89
C PRO A 362 -14.95 2.60 11.67
N GLU A 363 -14.74 2.50 12.99
CA GLU A 363 -14.15 3.53 13.84
C GLU A 363 -12.63 3.35 14.04
N PHE A 364 -12.08 2.15 13.82
CA PHE A 364 -10.66 1.81 14.03
C PHE A 364 -10.12 0.75 13.08
N VAL A 365 -9.15 1.14 12.27
CA VAL A 365 -8.74 0.32 11.14
C VAL A 365 -7.65 -0.72 11.47
N THR A 366 -7.77 -1.62 12.46
CA THR A 366 -6.61 -2.42 12.94
C THR A 366 -5.84 -3.22 11.87
N ILE A 367 -4.49 -3.20 11.91
CA ILE A 367 -3.64 -4.13 11.14
C ILE A 367 -3.77 -5.53 11.76
N PRO A 368 -3.93 -6.62 10.97
CA PRO A 368 -4.06 -7.95 11.51
C PRO A 368 -2.80 -8.36 12.28
N LYS A 369 -2.99 -8.87 13.50
CA LYS A 369 -1.98 -9.69 14.17
C LYS A 369 -1.75 -10.93 13.32
N ARG A 370 -0.48 -11.30 13.12
CA ARG A 370 -0.06 -12.50 12.38
C ARG A 370 -0.96 -13.68 12.77
N MET A 371 -1.65 -14.26 11.79
CA MET A 371 -2.04 -15.67 11.90
C MET A 371 -0.74 -16.45 11.65
N SER A 372 -0.16 -16.94 12.74
CA SER A 372 1.03 -17.80 12.75
C SER A 372 0.73 -19.17 12.16
#